data_AF-A0A920W840-F1
#
_entry.id   AF-A0A920W840-F1
#
_cell.length_a   1.000
_cell.length_b   1.000
_cell.length_c   1.000
_cell.angle_alpha   90.00
_cell.angle_beta   90.00
_cell.angle_gamma   90.00
#
_symmetry.space_group_name_H-M   'P 1'
#
loop_
_entity.id
_entity.type
_entity.pdbx_description
1 polymer ?
#
loop_
_entity_poly.entity_id
_entity_poly.type
_entity_poly.pdbx_seq_one_letter_code
_entity_poly.pdbx_strand_id
1 'polypeptide(L)'
;MVVGWLHQSSCDSNQLEPPSETVSLTGRVRLSQKRGAIGARDSLSGVLTSLARTDVARIDQQVSFTLAPVYVELMTSTPSASDAIPVDPPPTHLGPHLAYAVQWFLFFAVGAVGYPLVLRRQARKGDAENLGPADD
;
A
#
# COMPACT_ATOMS: atom_id res chain seq x y z
N MET A 1 -2.27 -3.48 -5.83
CA MET A 1 -3.52 -3.57 -5.04
C MET A 1 -4.63 -3.16 -5.97
N VAL A 2 -5.53 -4.09 -6.24
CA VAL A 2 -6.46 -4.09 -7.36
C VAL A 2 -7.82 -3.72 -6.77
N VAL A 3 -8.45 -2.70 -7.34
CA VAL A 3 -9.54 -1.91 -6.76
C VAL A 3 -10.82 -2.17 -7.53
N GLY A 4 -11.91 -2.50 -6.83
CA GLY A 4 -13.24 -2.87 -7.32
C GLY A 4 -13.45 -2.87 -8.84
N TRP A 5 -13.67 -4.07 -9.39
CA TRP A 5 -13.76 -4.29 -10.83
C TRP A 5 -15.18 -4.63 -11.23
N LEU A 6 -15.60 -4.12 -12.38
CA LEU A 6 -16.47 -4.88 -13.26
C LEU A 6 -15.57 -5.79 -14.11
N HIS A 7 -16.01 -7.02 -14.34
CA HIS A 7 -15.31 -7.87 -15.30
C HIS A 7 -15.41 -7.23 -16.69
N GLN A 8 -14.33 -7.25 -17.49
CA GLN A 8 -14.33 -6.61 -18.81
C GLN A 8 -15.45 -7.15 -19.72
N SER A 9 -15.82 -8.43 -19.56
CA SER A 9 -16.94 -9.03 -20.29
C SER A 9 -18.31 -8.46 -19.91
N SER A 10 -18.42 -7.85 -18.73
CA SER A 10 -19.65 -7.20 -18.24
C SER A 10 -19.74 -5.74 -18.69
N CYS A 11 -18.70 -5.18 -19.32
CA CYS A 11 -18.70 -3.82 -19.86
C CYS A 11 -19.35 -3.78 -21.26
N ASP A 12 -20.67 -4.01 -21.32
CA ASP A 12 -21.48 -3.69 -22.50
C ASP A 12 -22.24 -2.39 -22.23
N SER A 13 -21.80 -1.29 -22.86
CA SER A 13 -22.40 0.04 -22.66
C SER A 13 -23.89 0.10 -23.03
N ASN A 14 -24.40 -0.86 -23.82
CA ASN A 14 -25.81 -0.93 -24.20
C ASN A 14 -26.68 -1.66 -23.17
N GLN A 15 -26.09 -2.31 -22.16
CA GLN A 15 -26.81 -3.06 -21.11
C GLN A 15 -26.74 -2.40 -19.73
N LEU A 16 -25.98 -1.32 -19.56
CA LEU A 16 -25.93 -0.59 -18.29
C LEU A 16 -27.10 0.39 -18.21
N GLU A 17 -28.24 -0.08 -17.69
CA GLU A 17 -29.33 0.79 -17.27
C GLU A 17 -29.10 1.30 -15.84
N PRO A 18 -29.34 2.59 -15.56
CA PRO A 18 -29.31 3.09 -14.19
C PRO A 18 -30.42 2.43 -13.36
N PRO A 19 -30.17 2.12 -12.08
CA PRO A 19 -31.18 1.53 -11.22
C PRO A 19 -32.40 2.46 -11.09
N SER A 20 -33.60 1.89 -11.24
CA SER A 20 -34.88 2.61 -11.09
C SER A 20 -35.20 2.97 -9.64
N GLU A 21 -34.50 2.36 -8.69
CA GLU A 21 -34.70 2.53 -7.26
C GLU A 21 -33.55 3.32 -6.63
N THR A 22 -33.80 3.88 -5.44
CA THR A 22 -32.74 4.56 -4.69
C THR A 22 -31.72 3.54 -4.20
N VAL A 23 -30.46 3.73 -4.59
CA VAL A 23 -29.34 2.90 -4.15
C VAL A 23 -28.56 3.62 -3.06
N SER A 24 -28.34 2.95 -1.93
CA SER A 24 -27.39 3.39 -0.91
C SER A 24 -26.06 2.67 -1.11
N LEU A 25 -24.96 3.40 -1.11
CA LEU A 25 -23.62 2.86 -1.35
C LEU A 25 -22.64 3.40 -0.32
N THR A 26 -21.82 2.51 0.22
CA THR A 26 -20.65 2.84 1.03
C THR A 26 -19.42 2.49 0.22
N GLY A 27 -18.47 3.41 0.15
CA GLY A 27 -17.25 3.20 -0.60
C GLY A 27 -16.10 4.05 -0.12
N ARG A 28 -14.90 3.70 -0.58
CA ARG A 28 -13.67 4.43 -0.31
C ARG A 28 -13.43 5.46 -1.41
N VAL A 29 -13.38 6.73 -1.03
CA VAL A 29 -13.03 7.82 -1.95
C VAL A 29 -11.54 7.76 -2.28
N ARG A 30 -11.21 7.91 -3.55
CA ARG A 30 -9.84 7.92 -4.07
C ARG A 30 -9.67 9.11 -4.99
N LEU A 31 -8.47 9.68 -4.97
CA LEU A 31 -8.09 10.69 -5.96
C LEU A 31 -7.88 10.05 -7.32
N SER A 32 -8.12 10.81 -8.40
CA SER A 32 -7.76 10.42 -9.76
C SER A 32 -6.32 9.92 -9.84
N GLN A 33 -6.12 8.79 -10.54
CA GLN A 33 -4.80 8.17 -10.65
C GLN A 33 -3.95 8.91 -11.67
N LYS A 34 -2.71 9.20 -11.28
CA LYS A 34 -1.70 9.77 -12.18
C LYS A 34 -0.75 8.68 -12.66
N ARG A 35 -0.18 8.89 -13.84
CA ARG A 35 0.88 8.01 -14.35
C ARG A 35 2.13 8.14 -13.47
N GLY A 36 2.70 7.01 -13.05
CA GLY A 36 4.04 6.95 -12.48
C GLY A 36 5.13 7.05 -13.56
N ALA A 37 6.37 6.71 -13.22
CA ALA A 37 7.46 6.67 -14.20
C ALA A 37 7.26 5.55 -15.25
N ILE A 38 6.74 4.40 -14.82
CA ILE A 38 6.63 3.17 -15.60
C ILE A 38 5.15 2.83 -15.86
N GLY A 39 4.85 2.15 -16.98
CA GLY A 39 3.53 1.62 -17.31
C GLY A 39 2.96 2.14 -18.64
N ALA A 40 1.88 1.49 -19.08
CA ALA A 40 1.15 1.79 -20.31
C ALA A 40 0.67 3.25 -20.37
N ARG A 41 0.45 3.76 -21.58
CA ARG A 41 -0.04 5.12 -21.81
C ARG A 41 -1.39 5.04 -22.51
N ASP A 42 -2.36 5.76 -21.97
CA ASP A 42 -3.63 5.98 -22.63
C ASP A 42 -3.46 7.01 -23.74
N SER A 43 -4.21 6.87 -24.83
CA SER A 43 -4.23 7.88 -25.88
C SER A 43 -4.78 9.19 -25.33
N LEU A 44 -4.12 10.30 -25.66
CA LEU A 44 -4.56 11.65 -25.28
C LEU A 44 -5.79 12.12 -26.07
N SER A 45 -6.20 11.39 -27.10
CA SER A 45 -7.31 11.76 -27.98
C SER A 45 -8.18 10.55 -28.33
N GLY A 46 -9.36 10.82 -28.87
CA GLY A 46 -10.35 9.81 -29.25
C GLY A 46 -11.12 9.24 -28.07
N VAL A 47 -11.96 8.24 -28.35
CA VAL A 47 -12.74 7.51 -27.35
C VAL A 47 -11.95 6.29 -26.87
N LEU A 48 -11.70 6.21 -25.56
CA LEU A 48 -11.04 5.09 -24.91
C LEU A 48 -12.09 4.09 -24.43
N THR A 49 -12.01 2.86 -24.93
CA THR A 49 -12.82 1.73 -24.44
C THR A 49 -12.15 0.97 -23.29
N SER A 50 -10.88 1.26 -23.02
CA SER A 50 -10.10 0.72 -21.92
C SER A 50 -9.13 1.79 -21.44
N LEU A 51 -8.84 1.80 -20.13
CA LEU A 51 -7.86 2.69 -19.53
C LEU A 51 -6.79 1.89 -18.80
N ALA A 52 -5.55 2.31 -18.93
CA ALA A 52 -4.42 1.78 -18.16
C ALA A 52 -4.49 2.13 -16.67
N ARG A 53 -5.33 3.11 -16.29
CA ARG A 53 -5.54 3.57 -14.92
C ARG A 53 -6.87 4.33 -14.79
N THR A 54 -7.33 4.52 -13.56
CA THR A 54 -8.52 5.35 -13.28
C THR A 54 -8.16 6.84 -13.30
N ASP A 55 -7.88 7.36 -14.50
CA ASP A 55 -7.64 8.79 -14.74
C ASP A 55 -8.97 9.50 -15.03
N VAL A 56 -9.54 10.11 -14.00
CA VAL A 56 -10.85 10.78 -14.07
C VAL A 56 -10.83 11.95 -15.05
N ALA A 57 -9.73 12.71 -15.14
CA ALA A 57 -9.64 13.84 -16.05
C ALA A 57 -9.65 13.39 -17.52
N ARG A 58 -9.12 12.20 -17.80
CA ARG A 58 -9.18 11.62 -19.16
C ARG A 58 -10.58 11.08 -19.49
N ILE A 59 -11.30 10.54 -18.52
CA ILE A 59 -12.70 10.10 -18.68
C ILE A 59 -13.63 11.31 -18.88
N ASP A 60 -13.41 12.39 -18.12
CA ASP A 60 -14.19 13.63 -18.17
C ASP A 60 -14.28 14.23 -19.59
N GLN A 61 -13.23 14.05 -20.40
CA GLN A 61 -13.19 14.48 -21.81
C GLN A 61 -14.14 13.71 -22.75
N GLN A 62 -14.76 12.63 -22.28
CA GLN A 62 -15.56 11.71 -23.11
C GLN A 62 -17.00 11.58 -22.61
N VAL A 63 -17.35 12.24 -21.51
CA VAL A 63 -18.70 12.28 -20.95
C VAL A 63 -19.31 13.67 -21.13
N SER A 64 -20.64 13.75 -21.10
CA SER A 64 -21.37 15.00 -21.32
C SER A 64 -21.50 15.89 -20.07
N PHE A 65 -20.91 15.49 -18.95
CA PHE A 65 -21.03 16.14 -17.66
C PHE A 65 -19.68 16.20 -16.94
N THR A 66 -19.52 17.17 -16.05
CA THR A 66 -18.29 17.36 -15.29
C THR A 66 -18.17 16.36 -14.14
N LEU A 67 -17.05 15.65 -14.11
CA LEU A 67 -16.69 14.73 -13.04
C LEU A 67 -15.92 15.46 -11.93
N ALA A 68 -16.21 15.09 -10.67
CA ALA A 68 -15.33 15.44 -9.57
C ALA A 68 -13.97 14.73 -9.75
N PRO A 69 -12.83 15.30 -9.30
CA PRO A 69 -11.49 14.73 -9.52
C PRO A 69 -11.18 13.51 -8.62
N VAL A 70 -12.21 12.70 -8.34
CA VAL A 70 -12.19 11.54 -7.45
C VAL A 70 -13.01 10.41 -8.06
N TYR A 71 -12.76 9.19 -7.60
CA TYR A 71 -13.60 8.03 -7.87
C TYR A 71 -13.86 7.27 -6.57
N VAL A 72 -14.92 6.47 -6.54
CA VAL A 72 -15.32 5.70 -5.35
C VAL A 72 -15.13 4.22 -5.61
N GLU A 73 -14.42 3.55 -4.70
CA GLU A 73 -14.29 2.10 -4.68
C GLU A 73 -15.45 1.51 -3.86
N LEU A 74 -16.29 0.68 -4.48
CA LEU A 74 -17.44 0.09 -3.81
C LEU A 74 -16.99 -0.80 -2.65
N MET A 75 -17.57 -0.63 -1.47
CA MET A 75 -17.39 -1.55 -0.33
C MET A 75 -18.68 -2.31 -0.03
N THR A 76 -19.82 -1.61 0.02
CA THR A 76 -21.15 -2.22 0.18
C THR A 76 -22.21 -1.40 -0.56
N SER A 77 -23.28 -2.06 -1.01
CA SER A 77 -24.45 -1.37 -1.56
C SER A 77 -25.75 -2.05 -1.14
N THR A 78 -26.81 -1.24 -1.11
CA THR A 78 -28.19 -1.68 -0.91
C THR A 78 -29.06 -1.05 -2.01
N PRO A 79 -29.66 -1.84 -2.92
CA PRO A 79 -29.53 -3.30 -3.06
C PRO A 79 -28.09 -3.73 -3.44
N SER A 80 -27.78 -5.01 -3.25
CA SER A 80 -26.47 -5.56 -3.60
C SER A 80 -26.22 -5.46 -5.09
N ALA A 81 -25.10 -4.87 -5.49
CA ALA A 81 -24.66 -4.89 -6.89
C ALA A 81 -24.26 -6.32 -7.29
N SER A 82 -24.82 -6.84 -8.38
CA SER A 82 -24.53 -8.18 -8.93
C SER A 82 -23.17 -8.27 -9.61
N ASP A 83 -22.79 -7.21 -10.33
CA ASP A 83 -21.64 -7.24 -11.26
C ASP A 83 -20.39 -6.52 -10.75
N ALA A 84 -20.51 -5.85 -9.59
CA ALA A 84 -19.42 -5.12 -8.98
C ALA A 84 -18.78 -5.94 -7.86
N ILE A 85 -17.45 -6.07 -7.89
CA ILE A 85 -16.70 -6.73 -6.83
C ILE A 85 -16.36 -5.69 -5.75
N PRO A 86 -16.89 -5.80 -4.51
CA PRO A 86 -16.59 -4.89 -3.44
C PRO A 86 -15.14 -5.03 -2.97
N VAL A 87 -14.55 -3.92 -2.50
CA VAL A 87 -13.22 -3.93 -1.88
C VAL A 87 -13.30 -4.16 -0.39
N ASP A 88 -12.37 -4.96 0.12
CA ASP A 88 -12.24 -5.17 1.56
C ASP A 88 -11.86 -3.87 2.29
N PRO A 89 -12.33 -3.72 3.54
CA PRO A 89 -11.85 -2.65 4.40
C PRO A 89 -10.33 -2.76 4.60
N PRO A 90 -9.64 -1.62 4.82
CA PRO A 90 -8.22 -1.64 5.13
C PRO A 90 -7.94 -2.60 6.30
N PRO A 91 -6.86 -3.39 6.24
CA PRO A 91 -6.48 -4.24 7.35
C PRO A 91 -6.21 -3.35 8.58
N THR A 92 -6.78 -3.75 9.72
CA THR A 92 -6.59 -3.06 11.00
C THR A 92 -5.42 -3.63 11.80
N HIS A 93 -4.87 -4.77 11.39
CA HIS A 93 -3.69 -5.35 12.01
C HIS A 93 -2.45 -4.66 11.47
N LEU A 94 -1.54 -4.26 12.36
CA LEU A 94 -0.37 -3.47 11.98
C LEU A 94 0.80 -4.33 11.45
N GLY A 95 0.65 -5.66 11.39
CA GLY A 95 1.70 -6.61 10.99
C GLY A 95 2.42 -7.22 12.20
N PRO A 96 3.57 -7.92 12.01
CA PRO A 96 4.23 -8.68 13.08
C PRO A 96 5.10 -7.79 13.99
N HIS A 97 4.50 -6.80 14.66
CA HIS A 97 5.24 -5.91 15.59
C HIS A 97 5.96 -6.64 16.70
N LEU A 98 5.38 -7.76 17.15
CA LEU A 98 6.00 -8.59 18.17
C LEU A 98 7.35 -9.14 17.71
N ALA A 99 7.45 -9.65 16.49
CA ALA A 99 8.69 -10.19 15.95
C ALA A 99 9.76 -9.09 15.83
N TYR A 100 9.37 -7.89 15.38
CA TYR A 100 10.27 -6.74 15.29
C TYR A 100 10.73 -6.26 16.68
N ALA A 101 9.83 -6.21 17.66
CA ALA A 101 10.19 -5.86 19.04
C ALA A 101 11.21 -6.87 19.62
N VAL A 102 10.96 -8.18 19.45
CA VAL A 102 11.90 -9.23 19.88
C VAL A 102 13.25 -9.07 19.20
N GLN A 103 13.28 -8.78 17.89
CA GLN A 103 14.51 -8.52 17.14
C GLN A 103 15.32 -7.37 17.76
N TRP A 104 14.68 -6.25 18.12
CA TRP A 104 15.37 -5.14 18.77
C TRP A 104 15.91 -5.48 20.15
N PHE A 105 15.17 -6.25 20.94
CA PHE A 105 15.67 -6.72 22.24
C PHE A 105 16.90 -7.63 22.08
N LEU A 106 16.95 -8.47 21.03
CA LEU A 106 18.12 -9.28 20.74
C LEU A 106 19.33 -8.43 20.33
N PHE A 107 19.15 -7.43 19.47
CA PHE A 107 20.23 -6.49 19.11
C PHE A 107 20.75 -5.71 20.32
N PHE A 108 19.84 -5.23 21.17
CA PHE A 108 20.21 -4.59 22.43
C PHE A 108 20.99 -5.53 23.34
N ALA A 109 20.55 -6.78 23.51
CA ALA A 109 21.23 -7.77 24.35
C ALA A 109 22.66 -8.06 23.86
N VAL A 110 22.87 -8.20 22.54
CA VAL A 110 24.22 -8.38 21.97
C VAL A 110 25.12 -7.19 22.31
N GLY A 111 24.64 -5.96 22.15
CA GLY A 111 25.40 -4.76 22.51
C GLY A 111 25.68 -4.67 24.01
N ALA A 112 24.65 -4.86 24.84
CA ALA A 112 24.72 -4.74 26.29
C ALA A 112 25.63 -5.80 26.94
N VAL A 113 25.75 -7.00 26.35
CA VAL A 113 26.63 -8.07 26.84
C VAL A 113 28.00 -8.02 26.18
N GLY A 114 28.05 -7.85 24.86
CA GLY A 114 29.29 -7.86 24.08
C GLY A 114 30.21 -6.70 24.44
N TYR A 115 29.67 -5.50 24.63
CA TYR A 115 30.48 -4.31 24.92
C TYR A 115 31.24 -4.41 26.26
N PRO A 116 30.60 -4.73 27.41
CA PRO A 116 31.32 -4.94 28.67
C PRO A 116 32.32 -6.12 28.62
N LEU A 117 32.01 -7.20 27.89
CA LEU A 117 32.94 -8.33 27.73
C LEU A 117 34.22 -7.90 26.99
N VAL A 118 34.08 -7.15 25.90
CA VAL A 118 35.22 -6.61 25.15
C VAL A 118 36.03 -5.65 26.02
N LEU A 119 35.38 -4.72 26.73
CA LEU A 119 36.07 -3.80 27.64
C LEU A 119 36.84 -4.54 28.75
N ARG A 120 36.21 -5.52 29.41
CA ARG A 120 36.87 -6.37 30.42
C ARG A 120 38.09 -7.10 29.86
N ARG A 121 37.98 -7.62 28.63
CA ARG A 121 39.09 -8.32 27.98
C ARG A 121 40.24 -7.38 27.63
N GLN A 122 39.95 -6.15 27.21
CA GLN A 122 40.97 -5.15 26.93
C GLN A 122 41.67 -4.68 28.21
N ALA A 123 40.92 -4.39 29.28
CA ALA A 123 41.48 -3.99 30.56
C ALA A 123 42.48 -5.03 31.11
N ARG A 124 42.10 -6.32 31.12
CA ARG A 124 42.98 -7.41 31.59
C ARG A 124 44.23 -7.62 30.73
N LYS A 125 44.17 -7.30 29.44
CA LYS A 125 45.35 -7.37 28.55
C LYS A 125 46.32 -6.22 28.84
N GLY A 126 45.79 -5.01 29.09
CA GLY A 126 46.60 -3.86 29.51
C GLY A 126 47.34 -4.10 30.83
N ASP A 127 46.69 -4.77 31.79
CA ASP A 127 47.33 -5.13 33.08
C ASP A 127 48.47 -6.16 32.91
N ALA A 128 48.35 -7.08 31.95
CA ALA A 128 49.33 -8.13 31.70
C ALA A 128 50.57 -7.64 30.92
N GLU A 129 50.41 -6.63 30.05
CA GLU A 129 51.50 -6.02 29.28
C GLU A 129 52.37 -5.10 30.15
N ASN A 130 51.82 -4.54 31.22
CA ASN A 130 52.51 -3.65 32.17
C ASN A 130 53.36 -4.38 33.23
N LEU A 131 53.42 -5.72 33.19
CA LEU A 131 54.18 -6.58 34.11
C LEU A 131 55.33 -7.33 33.40
N GLY A 132 55.80 -6.84 32.25
CA GLY A 132 57.02 -7.35 31.59
C GLY A 132 58.24 -7.31 32.54
N PRO A 133 59.22 -8.22 32.39
CA PRO A 133 60.22 -8.48 33.42
C PRO A 133 60.99 -7.21 33.76
N ALA A 134 61.05 -6.86 35.05
CA ALA A 134 62.07 -5.97 35.55
C ALA A 134 63.40 -6.71 35.38
N ASP A 135 64.21 -6.26 34.43
CA ASP A 135 65.62 -6.65 34.35
C ASP A 135 66.30 -6.31 35.68
N ASP A 136 66.94 -7.32 36.29
CA ASP A 136 68.23 -7.29 36.99
C ASP A 136 68.71 -8.74 37.25
#